data_AF-A0A651EQX4-F1
#
_entry.id   AF-A0A651EQX4-F1
#
_cell.length_a   1.000
_cell.length_b   1.000
_cell.length_c   1.000
_cell.angle_alpha   90.00
_cell.angle_beta   90.00
_cell.angle_gamma   90.00
#
_symmetry.space_group_name_H-M   'P 1'
#
loop_
_entity.id
_entity.type
_entity.pdbx_description
1 polymer ?
#
loop_
_entity_poly.entity_id
_entity_poly.type
_entity_poly.pdbx_seq_one_letter_code
_entity_poly.pdbx_strand_id
1 'polypeptide(L)'
;MRIMRKYLATAIAAIMLSGAAHAATVTKLADAPAAWAGLAATSTVLPVGAGWVGTPPATRQGNLAGIYRSPFEPTGGTTLADWATVAYFAVGPGNDTTSATLGFDRKQTSMTFLWGSPDTYNSIKFFDGVDLQFTLLTSAIVPATGLGASLVKISDLLFDSVAFHSTSNALEFSNVTTTPVPLPAAAWMLLSGLAGLGVLSRRKSAA
;
A
#
# COMPACT_ATOMS: atom_id res chain seq x y z
N MET A 1 36.85 58.66 -11.93
CA MET A 1 35.48 58.88 -11.38
C MET A 1 34.60 57.70 -11.81
N ARG A 2 34.70 56.56 -11.09
CA ARG A 2 33.62 55.87 -10.34
C ARG A 2 32.33 55.61 -11.16
N ILE A 3 32.29 54.49 -11.88
CA ILE A 3 31.56 53.24 -11.54
C ILE A 3 30.04 53.45 -11.46
N MET A 4 29.35 53.15 -12.58
CA MET A 4 27.88 53.06 -12.62
C MET A 4 27.47 51.58 -12.61
N ARG A 5 26.55 51.29 -11.69
CA ARG A 5 26.22 49.99 -11.11
C ARG A 5 25.57 49.04 -12.12
N LYS A 6 26.11 47.82 -12.22
CA LYS A 6 25.43 46.65 -12.80
C LYS A 6 24.33 46.23 -11.81
N TYR A 7 23.07 46.54 -12.10
CA TYR A 7 21.97 45.98 -11.32
C TYR A 7 21.71 44.55 -11.79
N LEU A 8 22.00 43.65 -10.86
CA LEU A 8 21.79 42.22 -10.87
C LEU A 8 20.28 41.93 -11.05
N ALA A 9 19.89 41.40 -12.21
CA ALA A 9 18.55 40.88 -12.43
C ALA A 9 18.46 39.47 -11.83
N THR A 10 18.01 39.38 -10.58
CA THR A 10 17.70 38.09 -9.94
C THR A 10 16.30 37.68 -10.35
N ALA A 11 16.18 36.89 -11.42
CA ALA A 11 14.93 36.21 -11.76
C ALA A 11 14.81 34.93 -10.89
N ILE A 12 14.00 35.01 -9.84
CA ILE A 12 13.57 33.83 -9.09
C ILE A 12 12.45 33.17 -9.91
N ALA A 13 12.80 32.15 -10.70
CA ALA A 13 11.82 31.28 -11.32
C ALA A 13 11.28 30.33 -10.25
N ALA A 14 10.17 30.71 -9.61
CA ALA A 14 9.37 29.81 -8.81
C ALA A 14 8.69 28.81 -9.75
N ILE A 15 9.29 27.64 -9.92
CA ILE A 15 8.68 26.51 -10.61
C ILE A 15 7.58 25.99 -9.68
N MET A 16 6.37 26.51 -9.86
CA MET A 16 5.15 25.90 -9.36
C MET A 16 4.99 24.55 -10.06
N LEU A 17 5.56 23.47 -9.50
CA LEU A 17 5.13 22.12 -9.86
C LEU A 17 3.71 21.96 -9.33
N SER A 18 2.73 22.24 -10.18
CA SER A 18 1.38 21.70 -10.01
C SER A 18 1.52 20.18 -10.00
N GLY A 19 1.44 19.57 -8.82
CA GLY A 19 1.41 18.12 -8.68
C GLY A 19 0.22 17.59 -9.48
N ALA A 20 0.48 16.79 -10.51
CA ALA A 20 -0.57 16.09 -11.21
C ALA A 20 -1.29 15.19 -10.19
N ALA A 21 -2.62 15.30 -10.11
CA ALA A 21 -3.41 14.32 -9.38
C ALA A 21 -3.22 12.97 -10.09
N HIS A 22 -2.40 12.10 -9.51
CA HIS A 22 -2.25 10.73 -10.00
C HIS A 22 -3.49 9.95 -9.57
N ALA A 23 -4.27 9.49 -10.54
CA ALA A 23 -5.39 8.59 -10.28
C ALA A 23 -4.84 7.20 -10.00
N ALA A 24 -5.20 6.63 -8.85
CA ALA A 24 -4.89 5.25 -8.53
C ALA A 24 -5.60 4.30 -9.51
N THR A 25 -4.88 3.28 -9.99
CA THR A 25 -5.46 2.19 -10.79
C THR A 25 -5.88 1.07 -9.85
N VAL A 26 -7.15 0.66 -9.91
CA VAL A 26 -7.67 -0.51 -9.18
C VAL A 26 -7.90 -1.64 -10.17
N THR A 27 -7.32 -2.80 -9.90
CA THR A 27 -7.48 -4.00 -10.72
C THR A 27 -7.90 -5.17 -9.87
N LYS A 28 -9.03 -5.79 -10.20
CA LYS A 28 -9.40 -7.10 -9.67
C LYS A 28 -8.68 -8.18 -10.49
N LEU A 29 -7.73 -8.87 -9.87
CA LEU A 29 -6.90 -9.88 -10.53
C LEU A 29 -7.65 -11.20 -10.71
N ALA A 30 -8.39 -11.63 -9.69
CA ALA A 30 -9.20 -12.84 -9.71
C ALA A 30 -10.20 -12.87 -8.55
N ASP A 31 -11.23 -13.70 -8.67
CA ASP A 31 -12.12 -14.09 -7.58
C ASP A 31 -11.79 -15.51 -7.10
N ALA A 32 -12.14 -15.84 -5.86
CA ALA A 32 -12.10 -17.20 -5.36
C ALA A 32 -12.91 -18.14 -6.28
N PRO A 33 -12.39 -19.34 -6.63
CA PRO A 33 -11.17 -19.96 -6.09
C PRO A 33 -9.88 -19.56 -6.82
N ALA A 34 -9.99 -18.95 -8.01
CA ALA A 34 -8.83 -18.60 -8.84
C ALA A 34 -7.87 -17.63 -8.13
N ALA A 35 -8.40 -16.76 -7.28
CA ALA A 35 -7.62 -15.88 -6.42
C ALA A 35 -6.63 -16.65 -5.53
N TRP A 36 -7.00 -17.83 -5.02
CA TRP A 36 -6.13 -18.63 -4.15
C TRP A 36 -4.95 -19.25 -4.91
N ALA A 37 -5.16 -19.64 -6.18
CA ALA A 37 -4.09 -20.15 -7.02
C ALA A 37 -3.04 -19.08 -7.38
N GLY A 38 -3.41 -17.80 -7.31
CA GLY A 38 -2.50 -16.67 -7.48
C GLY A 38 -1.63 -16.36 -6.24
N LEU A 39 -1.85 -17.05 -5.11
CA LEU A 39 -1.10 -16.85 -3.88
C LEU A 39 0.08 -17.84 -3.82
N ALA A 40 1.28 -17.35 -3.52
CA ALA A 40 2.44 -18.22 -3.30
C ALA A 40 2.27 -19.11 -2.05
N ALA A 41 1.66 -18.56 -1.00
CA ALA A 41 1.25 -19.24 0.24
C ALA A 41 0.22 -18.35 0.96
N THR A 42 -0.70 -18.92 1.73
CA THR A 42 -1.62 -18.12 2.57
C THR A 42 -0.86 -17.49 3.74
N SER A 43 -1.11 -16.22 4.05
CA SER A 43 -0.25 -15.51 5.01
C SER A 43 -0.88 -14.27 5.63
N THR A 44 -0.59 -14.05 6.91
CA THR A 44 -0.74 -12.79 7.66
C THR A 44 0.61 -12.09 7.91
N VAL A 45 1.69 -12.57 7.28
CA VAL A 45 3.00 -11.91 7.34
C VAL A 45 2.93 -10.60 6.56
N LEU A 46 3.36 -9.52 7.19
CA LEU A 46 3.40 -8.20 6.58
C LEU A 46 4.62 -8.06 5.63
N PRO A 47 4.55 -7.20 4.61
CA PRO A 47 5.70 -6.85 3.78
C PRO A 47 6.89 -6.33 4.62
N VAL A 48 8.10 -6.49 4.12
CA VAL A 48 9.30 -5.92 4.76
C VAL A 48 9.14 -4.40 4.88
N GLY A 49 9.46 -3.87 6.07
CA GLY A 49 9.31 -2.45 6.37
C GLY A 49 7.89 -2.02 6.73
N ALA A 50 6.91 -2.93 6.73
CA ALA A 50 5.54 -2.65 7.13
C ALA A 50 5.30 -2.99 8.61
N GLY A 51 4.41 -2.23 9.27
CA GLY A 51 4.01 -2.47 10.65
C GLY A 51 2.69 -1.79 11.01
N TRP A 52 1.96 -2.37 11.98
CA TRP A 52 0.72 -1.77 12.47
C TRP A 52 1.00 -0.49 13.26
N VAL A 53 0.28 0.58 12.92
CA VAL A 53 0.30 1.85 13.63
C VAL A 53 -0.85 1.83 14.66
N GLY A 54 -0.50 1.83 15.95
CA GLY A 54 -1.47 1.70 17.03
C GLY A 54 -1.91 0.25 17.25
N THR A 55 -3.20 0.05 17.50
CA THR A 55 -3.74 -1.29 17.76
C THR A 55 -3.82 -2.10 16.47
N PRO A 56 -3.17 -3.27 16.39
CA PRO A 56 -3.27 -4.15 15.22
C PRO A 56 -4.70 -4.71 15.07
N PRO A 57 -5.11 -5.12 13.86
CA PRO A 57 -6.36 -5.85 13.68
C PRO A 57 -6.26 -7.23 14.33
N ALA A 58 -7.42 -7.81 14.67
CA ALA A 58 -7.46 -9.19 15.14
C ALA A 58 -7.00 -10.14 14.04
N THR A 59 -6.20 -11.14 14.41
CA THR A 59 -5.94 -12.30 13.56
C THR A 59 -6.97 -13.38 13.87
N ARG A 60 -7.68 -13.87 12.85
CA ARG A 60 -8.79 -14.82 12.98
C ARG A 60 -8.56 -16.04 12.10
N GLN A 61 -9.35 -17.08 12.38
CA GLN A 61 -9.44 -18.34 11.65
C GLN A 61 -10.93 -18.71 11.56
N GLY A 62 -11.33 -19.40 10.50
CA GLY A 62 -12.72 -19.82 10.30
C GLY A 62 -13.69 -18.64 10.17
N ASN A 63 -14.95 -18.86 10.59
CA ASN A 63 -16.03 -17.90 10.47
C ASN A 63 -16.76 -17.71 11.79
N LEU A 64 -17.35 -16.53 11.97
CA LEU A 64 -18.33 -16.26 13.01
C LEU A 64 -19.51 -15.50 12.40
N ALA A 65 -20.68 -16.14 12.40
CA ALA A 65 -21.87 -15.63 11.74
C ALA A 65 -22.22 -14.20 12.20
N GLY A 66 -22.42 -13.30 11.24
CA GLY A 66 -22.73 -11.89 11.50
C GLY A 66 -21.57 -11.07 12.06
N ILE A 67 -20.34 -11.60 12.06
CA ILE A 67 -19.16 -10.88 12.56
C ILE A 67 -18.02 -10.91 11.54
N TYR A 68 -17.51 -12.09 11.19
CA TYR A 68 -16.41 -12.23 10.22
C TYR A 68 -16.50 -13.52 9.42
N ARG A 69 -15.92 -13.51 8.22
CA ARG A 69 -15.90 -14.64 7.28
C ARG A 69 -14.53 -14.79 6.62
N SER A 70 -13.97 -15.99 6.67
CA SER A 70 -12.66 -16.30 6.08
C SER A 70 -12.64 -16.01 4.58
N PRO A 71 -11.63 -15.27 4.07
CA PRO A 71 -11.37 -15.11 2.63
C PRO A 71 -11.08 -16.45 1.91
N PHE A 72 -10.83 -17.50 2.68
CA PHE A 72 -10.48 -18.84 2.22
C PHE A 72 -11.66 -19.80 2.25
N GLU A 73 -12.84 -19.35 2.71
CA GLU A 73 -14.01 -20.21 2.74
C GLU A 73 -14.42 -20.66 1.33
N PRO A 74 -14.58 -21.97 1.12
CA PRO A 74 -15.08 -22.49 -0.14
C PRO A 74 -16.53 -22.08 -0.40
N THR A 75 -16.75 -21.49 -1.57
CA THR A 75 -18.10 -21.21 -2.11
C THR A 75 -18.33 -22.04 -3.37
N GLY A 76 -19.59 -22.38 -3.67
CA GLY A 76 -19.98 -22.94 -4.97
C GLY A 76 -19.30 -24.27 -5.36
N GLY A 77 -19.01 -25.16 -4.41
CA GLY A 77 -18.42 -26.48 -4.69
C GLY A 77 -16.91 -26.50 -4.86
N THR A 78 -16.24 -25.38 -4.58
CA THR A 78 -14.77 -25.34 -4.49
C THR A 78 -14.28 -26.03 -3.23
N THR A 79 -13.00 -26.42 -3.20
CA THR A 79 -12.36 -26.97 -2.00
C THR A 79 -11.01 -26.30 -1.79
N LEU A 80 -10.79 -25.87 -0.56
CA LEU A 80 -9.48 -25.50 -0.05
C LEU A 80 -9.33 -26.26 1.26
N ALA A 81 -8.39 -27.20 1.30
CA ALA A 81 -8.14 -28.00 2.49
C ALA A 81 -7.78 -27.07 3.67
N ASP A 82 -8.28 -27.41 4.85
CA ASP A 82 -7.97 -26.73 6.11
C ASP A 82 -8.24 -25.21 6.11
N TRP A 83 -9.11 -24.70 5.22
CA TRP A 83 -9.43 -23.28 5.10
C TRP A 83 -9.83 -22.63 6.44
N ALA A 84 -10.49 -23.39 7.31
CA ALA A 84 -10.95 -22.94 8.61
C ALA A 84 -9.79 -22.68 9.59
N THR A 85 -8.59 -23.19 9.32
CA THR A 85 -7.37 -22.96 10.11
C THR A 85 -6.45 -21.92 9.48
N VAL A 86 -6.75 -21.44 8.27
CA VAL A 86 -5.96 -20.42 7.61
C VAL A 86 -6.21 -19.08 8.29
N ALA A 87 -5.15 -18.45 8.76
CA ALA A 87 -5.23 -17.17 9.45
C ALA A 87 -5.43 -15.99 8.47
N TYR A 88 -6.18 -14.98 8.90
CA TYR A 88 -6.39 -13.73 8.17
C TYR A 88 -6.58 -12.56 9.15
N PHE A 89 -6.47 -11.33 8.66
CA PHE A 89 -6.74 -10.12 9.43
C PHE A 89 -8.21 -9.73 9.30
N ALA A 90 -8.80 -9.24 10.39
CA ALA A 90 -10.18 -8.78 10.40
C ALA A 90 -10.33 -7.44 11.15
N VAL A 91 -11.03 -6.48 10.54
CA VAL A 91 -11.27 -5.12 11.08
C VAL A 91 -12.77 -4.81 11.08
N GLY A 92 -13.35 -4.50 12.24
CA GLY A 92 -14.75 -4.09 12.34
C GLY A 92 -15.32 -4.20 13.77
N PRO A 93 -16.53 -3.66 14.02
CA PRO A 93 -17.16 -3.58 15.35
C PRO A 93 -17.41 -4.89 16.11
N GLY A 94 -17.09 -6.07 15.56
CA GLY A 94 -17.02 -7.33 16.32
C GLY A 94 -15.61 -7.94 16.44
N ASN A 95 -14.56 -7.18 16.10
CA ASN A 95 -13.15 -7.61 16.07
C ASN A 95 -12.22 -6.69 16.87
N ASP A 96 -12.72 -6.11 17.97
CA ASP A 96 -11.99 -5.25 18.91
C ASP A 96 -11.56 -3.87 18.36
N THR A 97 -11.39 -3.71 17.03
CA THR A 97 -11.09 -2.43 16.38
C THR A 97 -11.93 -2.20 15.12
N THR A 98 -12.52 -1.01 14.99
CA THR A 98 -13.28 -0.61 13.78
C THR A 98 -12.38 -0.10 12.66
N SER A 99 -11.11 0.17 12.97
CA SER A 99 -10.10 0.64 12.03
C SER A 99 -8.74 0.07 12.43
N ALA A 100 -7.91 -0.28 11.45
CA ALA A 100 -6.50 -0.60 11.66
C ALA A 100 -5.65 0.03 10.56
N THR A 101 -4.50 0.57 10.92
CA THR A 101 -3.61 1.27 9.98
C THR A 101 -2.29 0.54 9.84
N LEU A 102 -1.96 0.14 8.61
CA LEU A 102 -0.68 -0.43 8.24
C LEU A 102 0.23 0.72 7.75
N GLY A 103 1.35 0.94 8.42
CA GLY A 103 2.36 1.92 8.00
C GLY A 103 3.56 1.22 7.35
N PHE A 104 4.31 1.97 6.52
CA PHE A 104 5.51 1.51 5.83
C PHE A 104 6.68 2.47 6.11
N ASP A 105 7.89 1.92 6.27
CA ASP A 105 9.13 2.68 6.46
C ASP A 105 9.57 3.47 5.21
N ARG A 106 8.98 3.13 4.06
CA ARG A 106 9.24 3.74 2.76
C ARG A 106 7.92 3.89 2.01
N LYS A 107 7.86 4.89 1.14
CA LYS A 107 6.74 5.03 0.21
C LYS A 107 6.62 3.79 -0.69
N GLN A 108 5.40 3.42 -0.99
CA GLN A 108 5.01 2.31 -1.85
C GLN A 108 4.36 2.87 -3.13
N THR A 109 4.44 2.13 -4.23
CA THR A 109 3.81 2.46 -5.52
C THR A 109 2.64 1.55 -5.87
N SER A 110 2.53 0.40 -5.19
CA SER A 110 1.43 -0.54 -5.36
C SER A 110 1.23 -1.41 -4.13
N MET A 111 0.00 -1.92 -3.98
CA MET A 111 -0.38 -2.91 -2.98
C MET A 111 -1.21 -4.00 -3.66
N THR A 112 -0.99 -5.26 -3.30
CA THR A 112 -1.87 -6.38 -3.65
C THR A 112 -2.26 -7.12 -2.38
N PHE A 113 -3.52 -7.50 -2.25
CA PHE A 113 -4.03 -8.28 -1.12
C PHE A 113 -5.25 -9.09 -1.52
N LEU A 114 -5.50 -10.16 -0.77
CA LEU A 114 -6.75 -10.91 -0.87
C LEU A 114 -7.77 -10.26 0.05
N TRP A 115 -8.88 -9.78 -0.50
CA TRP A 115 -9.98 -9.17 0.23
C TRP A 115 -11.14 -10.17 0.34
N GLY A 116 -11.49 -10.57 1.58
CA GLY A 116 -12.67 -11.37 1.87
C GLY A 116 -13.95 -10.52 1.94
N SER A 117 -15.03 -11.05 1.37
CA SER A 117 -16.38 -10.47 1.33
C SER A 117 -16.41 -8.94 1.14
N PRO A 118 -15.91 -8.41 0.00
CA PRO A 118 -15.98 -6.97 -0.24
C PRO A 118 -17.42 -6.46 -0.15
N ASP A 119 -17.71 -5.61 0.84
CA ASP A 119 -19.05 -5.13 1.17
C ASP A 119 -19.14 -3.59 1.23
N THR A 120 -20.35 -3.02 1.13
CA THR A 120 -20.55 -1.55 1.04
C THR A 120 -20.22 -0.78 2.32
N TYR A 121 -20.10 -1.47 3.45
CA TYR A 121 -19.69 -0.90 4.75
C TYR A 121 -18.17 -0.97 5.00
N ASN A 122 -17.40 -1.51 4.05
CA ASN A 122 -15.95 -1.54 4.11
C ASN A 122 -15.33 -0.39 3.30
N SER A 123 -14.20 0.13 3.76
CA SER A 123 -13.37 1.07 3.00
C SER A 123 -11.89 0.91 3.33
N ILE A 124 -11.04 1.17 2.34
CA ILE A 124 -9.59 1.16 2.51
C ILE A 124 -9.04 2.51 2.02
N LYS A 125 -8.32 3.21 2.89
CA LYS A 125 -7.79 4.55 2.61
C LYS A 125 -6.28 4.51 2.53
N PHE A 126 -5.72 5.16 1.52
CA PHE A 126 -4.29 5.24 1.26
C PHE A 126 -3.82 6.67 1.52
N PHE A 127 -2.73 6.82 2.27
CA PHE A 127 -2.19 8.11 2.67
C PHE A 127 -0.71 8.25 2.30
N ASP A 128 -0.28 9.48 2.06
CA ASP A 128 1.13 9.90 2.00
C ASP A 128 1.35 10.87 3.17
N GLY A 129 1.94 10.38 4.26
CA GLY A 129 1.96 11.07 5.55
C GLY A 129 0.53 11.23 6.10
N VAL A 130 0.05 12.47 6.16
CA VAL A 130 -1.30 12.81 6.62
C VAL A 130 -2.30 13.03 5.48
N ASP A 131 -1.81 13.11 4.24
CA ASP A 131 -2.62 13.47 3.10
C ASP A 131 -3.30 12.23 2.51
N LEU A 132 -4.64 12.24 2.45
CA LEU A 132 -5.42 11.19 1.82
C LEU A 132 -5.22 11.22 0.30
N GLN A 133 -4.66 10.15 -0.25
CA GLN A 133 -4.39 10.03 -1.68
C GLN A 133 -5.52 9.31 -2.40
N PHE A 134 -6.09 8.27 -1.78
CA PHE A 134 -7.12 7.46 -2.41
C PHE A 134 -8.02 6.76 -1.38
N THR A 135 -9.29 6.57 -1.73
CA THR A 135 -10.21 5.72 -0.98
C THR A 135 -10.74 4.63 -1.91
N LEU A 136 -10.40 3.38 -1.59
CA LEU A 136 -10.95 2.20 -2.23
C LEU A 136 -12.28 1.84 -1.55
N LEU A 137 -13.34 1.85 -2.35
CA LEU A 137 -14.67 1.35 -2.00
C LEU A 137 -14.94 0.07 -2.77
N THR A 138 -15.82 -0.77 -2.23
CA THR A 138 -16.24 -2.03 -2.85
C THR A 138 -16.83 -1.84 -4.25
N SER A 139 -17.46 -0.70 -4.55
CA SER A 139 -17.97 -0.38 -5.87
C SER A 139 -16.89 -0.28 -6.96
N ALA A 140 -15.61 -0.13 -6.59
CA ALA A 140 -14.49 -0.16 -7.54
C ALA A 140 -14.06 -1.59 -7.91
N ILE A 141 -14.58 -2.61 -7.23
CA ILE A 141 -14.26 -4.03 -7.43
C ILE A 141 -15.50 -4.69 -8.04
N VAL A 142 -15.64 -4.61 -9.37
CA VAL A 142 -16.83 -5.08 -10.08
C VAL A 142 -16.57 -6.37 -10.86
N PRO A 143 -17.50 -7.34 -10.86
CA PRO A 143 -18.59 -7.46 -9.90
C PRO A 143 -18.03 -7.75 -8.50
N ALA A 144 -18.62 -7.11 -7.48
CA ALA A 144 -18.36 -7.51 -6.10
C ALA A 144 -19.03 -8.87 -5.91
N THR A 145 -18.29 -9.85 -5.41
CA THR A 145 -18.83 -11.21 -5.27
C THR A 145 -19.86 -11.32 -4.15
N GLY A 146 -19.85 -10.37 -3.20
CA GLY A 146 -20.69 -10.36 -1.98
C GLY A 146 -20.32 -11.47 -1.00
N LEU A 147 -20.06 -12.68 -1.51
CA LEU A 147 -19.51 -13.82 -0.79
C LEU A 147 -18.24 -14.32 -1.47
N GLY A 148 -17.24 -14.71 -0.67
CA GLY A 148 -15.96 -15.23 -1.16
C GLY A 148 -14.85 -14.20 -1.03
N ALA A 149 -13.85 -14.24 -1.91
CA ALA A 149 -12.73 -13.31 -1.87
C ALA A 149 -12.30 -12.85 -3.25
N SER A 150 -11.73 -11.65 -3.33
CA SER A 150 -11.15 -11.08 -4.53
C SER A 150 -9.69 -10.73 -4.29
N LEU A 151 -8.81 -11.12 -5.19
CA LEU A 151 -7.42 -10.67 -5.20
C LEU A 151 -7.38 -9.29 -5.89
N VAL A 152 -7.03 -8.25 -5.13
CA VAL A 152 -7.11 -6.86 -5.59
C VAL A 152 -5.71 -6.26 -5.63
N LYS A 153 -5.42 -5.53 -6.71
CA LYS A 153 -4.21 -4.72 -6.86
C LYS A 153 -4.56 -3.25 -7.01
N ILE A 154 -3.83 -2.41 -6.30
CA ILE A 154 -3.85 -0.95 -6.42
C ILE A 154 -2.47 -0.53 -6.89
N SER A 155 -2.39 0.26 -7.95
CA SER A 155 -1.14 0.81 -8.50
C SER A 155 -1.27 2.27 -8.88
N ASP A 156 -0.18 2.85 -9.38
CA ASP A 156 -0.12 4.23 -9.85
C ASP A 156 -0.47 5.25 -8.75
N LEU A 157 -0.13 4.88 -7.51
CA LEU A 157 -0.41 5.62 -6.29
C LEU A 157 0.82 5.62 -5.40
N LEU A 158 1.23 6.78 -4.90
CA LEU A 158 2.24 6.89 -3.85
C LEU A 158 1.57 6.93 -2.48
N PHE A 159 1.99 6.06 -1.57
CA PHE A 159 1.47 6.01 -0.20
C PHE A 159 2.52 5.46 0.77
N ASP A 160 2.42 5.80 2.05
CA ASP A 160 3.23 5.25 3.14
C ASP A 160 2.37 4.67 4.27
N SER A 161 1.04 4.78 4.19
CA SER A 161 0.14 4.09 5.10
C SER A 161 -1.21 3.77 4.45
N VAL A 162 -1.83 2.71 4.97
CA VAL A 162 -3.12 2.17 4.51
C VAL A 162 -4.00 1.90 5.72
N ALA A 163 -5.16 2.57 5.79
CA ALA A 163 -6.15 2.34 6.83
C ALA A 163 -7.29 1.47 6.32
N PHE A 164 -7.51 0.34 6.97
CA PHE A 164 -8.64 -0.55 6.77
C PHE A 164 -9.74 -0.16 7.73
N HIS A 165 -10.97 -0.07 7.25
CA HIS A 165 -12.10 0.36 8.07
C HIS A 165 -13.37 -0.41 7.72
N SER A 166 -14.14 -0.75 8.76
CA SER A 166 -15.51 -1.24 8.61
C SER A 166 -16.44 -0.63 9.64
N THR A 167 -17.66 -0.30 9.20
CA THR A 167 -18.74 0.20 10.06
C THR A 167 -19.72 -0.88 10.52
N SER A 168 -19.62 -2.11 9.99
CA SER A 168 -20.54 -3.23 10.28
C SER A 168 -19.77 -4.55 10.43
N ASN A 169 -20.11 -5.63 9.72
CA ASN A 169 -19.29 -6.86 9.75
C ASN A 169 -17.84 -6.56 9.35
N ALA A 170 -16.93 -7.44 9.71
CA ALA A 170 -15.52 -7.19 9.51
C ALA A 170 -15.14 -7.01 8.02
N LEU A 171 -14.10 -6.23 7.79
CA LEU A 171 -13.30 -6.26 6.57
C LEU A 171 -12.22 -7.31 6.78
N GLU A 172 -12.27 -8.41 6.03
CA GLU A 172 -11.28 -9.46 6.09
C GLU A 172 -10.24 -9.35 4.97
N PHE A 173 -8.97 -9.53 5.29
CA PHE A 173 -7.91 -9.52 4.30
C PHE A 173 -6.71 -10.36 4.71
N SER A 174 -5.93 -10.75 3.71
CA SER A 174 -4.68 -11.51 3.89
C SER A 174 -3.73 -11.24 2.73
N ASN A 175 -2.54 -11.84 2.77
CA ASN A 175 -1.64 -11.89 1.63
C ASN A 175 -1.23 -10.49 1.11
N VAL A 176 -1.02 -9.56 2.04
CA VAL A 176 -0.58 -8.20 1.69
C VAL A 176 0.83 -8.23 1.13
N THR A 177 0.99 -7.71 -0.09
CA THR A 177 2.27 -7.45 -0.73
C THR A 177 2.31 -6.03 -1.25
N THR A 178 3.49 -5.40 -1.29
CA THR A 178 3.66 -4.04 -1.78
C THR A 178 4.92 -3.91 -2.64
N THR A 179 5.00 -2.83 -3.41
CA THR A 179 6.21 -2.45 -4.15
C THR A 179 6.74 -1.13 -3.59
N PRO A 180 7.91 -1.11 -2.93
CA PRO A 180 8.49 0.13 -2.43
C PRO A 180 9.01 1.00 -3.58
N VAL A 181 8.93 2.32 -3.42
CA VAL A 181 9.58 3.29 -4.32
C VAL A 181 11.08 3.02 -4.32
N PRO A 182 11.72 2.76 -5.47
CA PRO A 182 13.16 2.56 -5.53
C PRO A 182 13.92 3.74 -4.92
N LEU A 183 14.98 3.46 -4.14
CA LEU A 183 15.84 4.53 -3.66
C LEU A 183 16.47 5.22 -4.88
N PRO A 184 16.50 6.57 -4.94
CA PRO A 184 17.05 7.26 -6.08
C PRO A 184 18.49 6.82 -6.36
N ALA A 185 18.76 6.34 -7.57
CA ALA A 185 20.13 6.07 -8.03
C ALA A 185 21.02 7.32 -7.96
N ALA A 186 20.40 8.51 -7.93
CA ALA A 186 21.05 9.79 -7.69
C ALA A 186 21.88 9.82 -6.41
N ALA A 187 21.51 9.10 -5.35
CA ALA A 187 22.34 9.03 -4.13
C ALA A 187 23.70 8.38 -4.42
N TRP A 188 23.70 7.25 -5.14
CA TRP A 188 24.93 6.57 -5.56
C TRP A 188 25.71 7.39 -6.59
N MET A 189 25.02 8.06 -7.50
CA MET A 189 25.65 8.92 -8.50
C MET A 189 26.28 10.17 -7.87
N LEU A 190 25.64 10.73 -6.84
CA LEU A 190 26.21 11.83 -6.06
C LEU A 190 27.46 11.36 -5.31
N LEU A 191 27.38 10.20 -4.64
CA LEU A 191 28.53 9.62 -3.93
C LEU A 191 29.68 9.33 -4.88
N SER A 192 29.42 8.75 -6.06
CA SER A 192 30.46 8.47 -7.05
C SER A 192 31.02 9.75 -7.67
N GLY A 193 30.18 10.77 -7.91
CA GLY A 193 30.60 12.09 -8.35
C GLY A 193 31.52 12.79 -7.34
N LEU A 194 31.14 12.77 -6.05
CA LEU A 194 31.95 13.33 -4.97
C LEU A 194 33.29 12.58 -4.81
N ALA A 195 33.28 11.25 -4.90
CA ALA A 195 34.50 10.44 -4.87
C ALA A 195 35.43 10.78 -6.04
N GLY A 196 34.89 10.90 -7.25
CA GLY A 196 35.65 11.30 -8.44
C GLY A 196 36.29 12.68 -8.29
N LEU A 197 35.54 13.67 -7.78
CA LEU A 197 36.07 15.01 -7.49
C LEU A 197 37.19 14.99 -6.43
N GLY A 198 37.05 14.14 -5.40
CA GLY A 198 38.07 13.96 -4.37
C GLY A 198 39.38 13.36 -4.90
N VAL A 199 39.29 12.43 -5.86
CA VAL A 199 40.49 11.89 -6.53
C VAL A 199 41.18 12.96 -7.39
N LEU A 200 40.40 13.77 -8.12
CA LEU A 200 40.93 14.84 -8.96
C LEU A 200 41.58 15.98 -8.14
N SER A 201 41.01 16.33 -6.98
CA SER A 201 41.59 17.36 -6.11
C SER A 201 42.91 16.93 -5.48
N ARG A 202 43.06 15.65 -5.13
CA ARG A 202 44.33 15.08 -4.66
C ARG A 202 45.43 15.16 -5.72
N ARG A 203 45.11 14.88 -6.99
CA ARG A 203 46.08 14.97 -8.10
C ARG A 203 46.62 16.39 -8.30
N LYS A 204 45.78 17.41 -8.11
CA LYS A 204 46.20 18.82 -8.23
C LYS A 204 47.07 19.30 -7.08
N SER A 205 47.02 18.65 -5.92
CA SER A 205 47.82 19.04 -4.75
C SER A 205 49.19 18.34 -4.71
N ALA A 206 49.39 17.30 -5.53
CA ALA A 206 50.63 16.53 -5.62
C ALA A 206 51.50 16.90 -6.83
N ALA A 207 51.03 17.81 -7.68
CA ALA A 207 51.76 18.42 -8.79
C ALA A 207 52.05 19.88 -8.46
#